data_AF-D1ATE5-F1
#
_entry.id   AF-D1ATE5-F1
#
_cell.length_a   1.000
_cell.length_b   1.000
_cell.length_c   1.000
_cell.angle_alpha   90.00
_cell.angle_beta   90.00
_cell.angle_gamma   90.00
#
_symmetry.space_group_name_H-M   'P 1'
#
loop_
_entity.id
_entity.type
_entity.pdbx_description
1 polymer ?
#
loop_
_entity_poly.entity_id
_entity_poly.type
_entity_poly.pdbx_seq_one_letter_code
_entity_poly.pdbx_strand_id
1 'polypeptide(L)'
;MPFDDQKFSDLQNAIKKKLGELRVCQEPKSFDGQSLGGRVRVKIVLSDFLEYKVQEVKIDPSVLEGQAFVVEDLIKAAFDDAFKKSVEHNKGLIGSLMSFRF
;
A
#
# COMPACT_ATOMS: atom_id res chain seq x y z
N MET A 1 -25.16 -10.00 -33.67
CA MET A 1 -25.41 -10.57 -32.34
C MET A 1 -25.67 -9.41 -31.40
N PRO A 2 -26.83 -9.33 -30.73
CA PRO A 2 -27.04 -8.29 -29.74
C PRO A 2 -26.07 -8.54 -28.58
N PHE A 3 -25.37 -7.48 -28.14
CA PHE A 3 -24.69 -7.53 -26.85
C PHE A 3 -25.75 -7.85 -25.79
N ASP A 4 -25.51 -8.92 -25.04
CA ASP A 4 -26.47 -9.46 -24.08
C ASP A 4 -26.41 -8.58 -22.82
N ASP A 5 -27.15 -7.46 -22.83
CA ASP A 5 -27.12 -6.43 -21.78
C ASP A 5 -27.35 -7.01 -20.37
N GLN A 6 -28.10 -8.11 -20.29
CA GLN A 6 -28.32 -8.87 -19.06
C GLN A 6 -27.01 -9.44 -18.49
N LYS A 7 -26.17 -10.04 -19.34
CA LYS A 7 -24.85 -10.58 -18.93
C LYS A 7 -23.90 -9.49 -18.49
N PHE A 8 -23.96 -8.32 -19.13
CA PHE A 8 -23.15 -7.16 -18.73
C PHE A 8 -23.58 -6.60 -17.37
N SER A 9 -24.88 -6.52 -17.12
CA SER A 9 -25.44 -6.13 -15.81
C SER A 9 -25.04 -7.11 -14.71
N ASP A 10 -25.13 -8.42 -14.96
CA ASP A 10 -24.75 -9.45 -14.00
C ASP A 10 -23.25 -9.40 -13.66
N LEU A 11 -22.40 -9.17 -14.67
CA LEU A 11 -20.96 -8.94 -14.48
C LEU A 11 -20.71 -7.68 -13.64
N GLN A 12 -21.39 -6.58 -13.93
CA GLN A 12 -21.24 -5.33 -13.20
C GLN A 12 -21.66 -5.48 -11.73
N ASN A 13 -22.74 -6.21 -11.46
CA ASN A 13 -23.22 -6.50 -10.12
C ASN A 13 -22.27 -7.44 -9.35
N ALA A 14 -21.73 -8.46 -10.02
CA ALA A 14 -20.73 -9.36 -9.44
C ALA A 14 -19.46 -8.59 -9.04
N ILE A 15 -18.96 -7.70 -9.92
CA ILE A 15 -17.81 -6.84 -9.64
C ILE A 15 -18.11 -5.89 -8.46
N LYS A 16 -19.26 -5.22 -8.44
CA LYS A 16 -19.66 -4.32 -7.35
C LYS A 16 -19.73 -5.05 -6.00
N LYS A 17 -20.35 -6.24 -5.97
CA LYS A 17 -20.46 -7.05 -4.76
C LYS A 17 -19.08 -7.48 -4.24
N LYS A 18 -18.20 -7.95 -5.13
CA LYS A 18 -16.84 -8.37 -4.80
C LYS A 18 -15.96 -7.21 -4.30
N LEU A 19 -16.08 -6.03 -4.92
CA LEU A 19 -15.41 -4.82 -4.44
C LEU A 19 -15.94 -4.39 -3.06
N GLY A 20 -17.23 -4.55 -2.80
CA GLY A 20 -17.85 -4.32 -1.49
C GLY A 20 -17.30 -5.26 -0.41
N GLU A 21 -17.21 -6.55 -0.70
CA GLU A 21 -16.66 -7.58 0.20
C GLU A 21 -15.19 -7.28 0.59
N LEU A 22 -14.39 -6.75 -0.35
CA LEU A 22 -13.00 -6.39 -0.08
C LEU A 22 -12.82 -5.16 0.79
N ARG A 23 -13.69 -4.15 0.66
CA ARG A 23 -13.66 -2.96 1.52
C ARG A 23 -13.92 -3.33 2.99
N VAL A 24 -14.70 -4.38 3.23
CA VAL A 24 -15.07 -4.83 4.58
C VAL A 24 -13.98 -5.69 5.24
N CYS A 25 -13.07 -6.29 4.46
CA CYS A 25 -12.02 -7.19 4.95
C CYS A 25 -10.62 -6.57 5.03
N GLN A 26 -10.44 -5.30 4.67
CA GLN A 26 -9.14 -4.65 4.80
C GLN A 26 -8.93 -4.16 6.24
N GLU A 27 -8.38 -5.02 7.09
CA GLU A 27 -7.72 -4.53 8.30
C GLU A 27 -6.60 -3.57 7.89
N PRO A 28 -6.40 -2.47 8.65
CA PRO A 28 -5.37 -1.49 8.35
C PRO A 28 -4.00 -2.17 8.29
N LYS A 29 -3.44 -2.25 7.08
CA LYS A 29 -2.17 -2.94 6.85
C LYS A 29 -1.03 -1.96 7.08
N SER A 30 -0.13 -2.32 7.99
CA SER A 30 1.10 -1.56 8.22
C SER A 30 2.23 -2.02 7.31
N PHE A 31 3.00 -1.08 6.79
CA PHE A 31 4.21 -1.30 6.00
C PHE A 31 5.38 -0.62 6.69
N ASP A 32 6.43 -1.38 6.92
CA ASP A 32 7.68 -0.89 7.49
C ASP A 32 8.71 -0.68 6.38
N GLY A 33 9.16 0.56 6.22
CA GLY A 33 10.27 0.95 5.36
C GLY A 33 11.52 1.27 6.16
N GLN A 34 12.68 1.05 5.55
CA GLN A 34 13.96 1.22 6.24
C GLN A 34 15.06 1.80 5.35
N SER A 35 15.99 2.51 5.99
CA SER A 35 17.21 3.02 5.35
C SER A 35 18.44 2.77 6.24
N LEU A 36 19.62 2.79 5.62
CA LEU A 36 20.94 2.58 6.24
C LEU A 36 21.02 1.33 7.14
N GLY A 37 20.47 0.20 6.66
CA GLY A 37 20.47 -1.05 7.42
C GLY A 37 19.53 -1.07 8.63
N GLY A 38 18.48 -0.22 8.63
CA GLY A 38 17.47 -0.18 9.70
C GLY A 38 17.71 0.88 10.76
N ARG A 39 18.71 1.76 10.57
CA ARG A 39 18.94 2.91 11.46
C ARG A 39 17.88 4.00 11.31
N VAL A 40 17.25 4.09 10.14
CA VAL A 40 16.02 4.87 9.96
C VAL A 40 14.92 3.89 9.58
N ARG A 41 13.82 3.91 10.33
CA ARG A 41 12.64 3.08 10.09
C ARG A 41 11.39 3.93 10.11
N VAL A 42 10.51 3.70 9.16
CA VAL A 42 9.22 4.38 9.04
C VAL A 42 8.13 3.32 8.94
N LYS A 43 7.12 3.43 9.79
CA LYS A 43 5.91 2.63 9.70
C LYS A 43 4.77 3.50 9.16
N ILE A 44 4.24 3.11 8.00
CA ILE A 44 3.02 3.68 7.43
C ILE A 44 1.89 2.66 7.53
N VAL A 45 0.67 3.15 7.64
CA VAL A 45 -0.55 2.34 7.58
C VAL A 45 -1.38 2.82 6.42
N LEU A 46 -1.88 1.89 5.62
CA LEU A 46 -2.94 2.19 4.66
C LEU A 46 -4.28 2.15 5.39
N SER A 47 -4.93 3.32 5.49
CA SER A 47 -6.29 3.43 6.00
C SER A 47 -7.30 3.00 4.95
N ASP A 48 -6.98 3.25 3.68
CA ASP A 48 -7.73 2.90 2.48
C ASP A 48 -6.75 2.77 1.29
N PHE A 49 -7.22 2.34 0.11
CA PHE A 49 -6.38 2.18 -1.10
C PHE A 49 -5.59 3.43 -1.52
N LEU A 50 -6.02 4.62 -1.12
CA LEU A 50 -5.46 5.91 -1.55
C LEU A 50 -4.87 6.73 -0.39
N GLU A 51 -5.17 6.37 0.85
CA GLU A 51 -4.77 7.15 2.02
C GLU A 51 -3.75 6.37 2.85
N TYR A 52 -2.60 7.00 3.05
CA TYR A 52 -1.57 6.52 3.96
C TYR A 52 -1.48 7.43 5.19
N LYS A 53 -1.24 6.83 6.35
CA LYS A 53 -0.98 7.53 7.60
C LYS A 53 0.34 7.06 8.18
N VAL A 54 1.20 7.99 8.56
CA VAL A 54 2.44 7.67 9.27
C VAL A 54 2.08 7.30 10.71
N GLN A 55 2.46 6.10 11.14
CA GLN A 55 2.25 5.64 12.52
C GLN A 55 3.48 5.94 13.37
N GLU A 56 4.67 5.69 12.84
CA GLU A 56 5.89 5.75 13.62
C GLU A 56 7.09 6.08 12.73
N VAL A 57 8.00 6.90 13.25
CA VAL A 57 9.33 7.14 12.66
C VAL A 57 10.36 6.93 13.75
N LYS A 58 11.29 6.00 13.53
CA LYS A 58 12.40 5.68 14.43
C LYS A 58 13.71 6.00 13.75
N ILE A 59 14.52 6.81 14.41
CA ILE A 59 15.84 7.22 13.93
C ILE A 59 16.85 6.87 15.02
N ASP A 60 17.89 6.15 14.63
CA ASP A 60 19.02 5.84 15.50
C ASP A 60 19.82 7.14 15.79
N PRO A 61 20.15 7.45 17.05
CA PRO A 61 20.87 8.66 17.40
C PRO A 61 22.19 8.85 16.65
N SER A 62 22.87 7.76 16.28
CA SER A 62 24.13 7.83 15.50
C SER A 62 23.95 8.47 14.11
N VAL A 63 22.73 8.49 13.59
CA VAL A 63 22.41 9.13 12.30
C VAL A 63 22.28 10.66 12.47
N LEU A 64 21.88 11.12 13.65
CA LEU A 64 21.68 12.55 13.94
C LEU A 64 22.99 13.33 14.11
N GLU A 65 24.12 12.63 14.30
CA GLU A 65 25.46 13.22 14.32
C GLU A 65 25.92 13.69 12.92
N GLY A 66 25.21 13.26 11.86
CA GLY A 66 25.49 13.63 10.48
C GLY A 66 24.94 15.00 10.07
N GLN A 67 25.18 15.38 8.81
CA GLN A 67 24.62 16.61 8.25
C GLN A 67 23.11 16.47 8.04
N ALA A 68 22.34 17.53 8.31
CA ALA A 68 20.88 17.51 8.24
C ALA A 68 20.34 16.98 6.91
N PHE A 69 20.95 17.36 5.78
CA PHE A 69 20.54 16.89 4.45
C PHE A 69 20.65 15.36 4.30
N VAL A 70 21.64 14.74 4.94
CA VAL A 70 21.83 13.28 4.90
C VAL A 70 20.71 12.60 5.67
N VAL A 71 20.35 13.15 6.84
CA VAL A 71 19.25 12.61 7.65
C VAL A 71 17.93 12.70 6.89
N GLU A 72 17.67 13.83 6.23
CA GLU A 72 16.49 14.04 5.39
C GLU A 72 16.42 13.04 4.23
N ASP A 73 17.53 12.82 3.52
CA ASP A 73 17.61 11.83 2.44
C ASP A 73 17.38 10.40 2.95
N LEU A 74 17.89 10.07 4.13
CA LEU A 74 17.68 8.75 4.74
C LEU A 74 16.23 8.53 5.16
N ILE A 75 15.58 9.56 5.70
CA ILE A 75 14.15 9.53 6.02
C ILE A 75 13.34 9.33 4.74
N LYS A 76 13.65 10.10 3.70
CA LYS A 76 12.99 9.98 2.38
C LYS A 76 13.14 8.57 1.80
N ALA A 77 14.34 8.01 1.85
CA ALA A 77 14.60 6.65 1.39
C ALA A 77 13.79 5.60 2.19
N ALA A 78 13.65 5.77 3.50
CA ALA A 78 12.83 4.87 4.32
C ALA A 78 11.34 4.99 3.99
N PHE A 79 10.84 6.19 3.70
CA PHE A 79 9.48 6.39 3.19
C PHE A 79 9.29 5.72 1.83
N ASP A 80 10.20 5.93 0.88
CA ASP A 80 10.11 5.35 -0.46
C ASP A 80 10.08 3.81 -0.42
N ASP A 81 10.84 3.18 0.49
CA ASP A 81 10.80 1.74 0.73
C ASP A 81 9.44 1.29 1.29
N ALA A 82 8.89 2.01 2.28
CA ALA A 82 7.56 1.72 2.83
C ALA A 82 6.46 1.85 1.76
N PHE A 83 6.53 2.90 0.94
CA PHE A 83 5.60 3.14 -0.16
C PHE A 83 5.71 2.05 -1.22
N LYS A 84 6.91 1.66 -1.62
CA LYS A 84 7.11 0.61 -2.61
C LYS A 84 6.46 -0.70 -2.16
N LYS A 85 6.67 -1.10 -0.90
CA LYS A 85 6.01 -2.27 -0.30
C LYS A 85 4.50 -2.17 -0.31
N SER A 86 3.97 -0.98 0.00
CA SER A 86 2.51 -0.73 -0.04
C SER A 86 1.94 -0.86 -1.46
N VAL A 87 2.66 -0.35 -2.47
CA VAL A 87 2.27 -0.42 -3.88
C VAL A 87 2.34 -1.85 -4.40
N GLU A 88 3.38 -2.60 -4.04
CA GLU A 88 3.50 -4.03 -4.40
C GLU A 88 2.37 -4.86 -3.79
N HIS A 89 1.99 -4.58 -2.54
CA HIS A 89 0.83 -5.21 -1.92
C HIS A 89 -0.48 -4.87 -2.66
N ASN A 90 -0.70 -3.60 -3.00
CA ASN A 90 -1.90 -3.18 -3.73
C ASN A 90 -1.94 -3.78 -5.15
N LYS A 91 -0.81 -3.86 -5.85
CA LYS A 91 -0.70 -4.56 -7.13
C LYS A 91 -1.04 -6.04 -7.00
N GLY A 92 -0.58 -6.70 -5.93
CA GLY A 92 -0.91 -8.10 -5.64
C GLY A 92 -2.41 -8.31 -5.40
N LEU A 93 -3.06 -7.41 -4.66
CA LEU A 93 -4.52 -7.45 -4.43
C LEU A 93 -5.31 -7.25 -5.72
N ILE A 94 -4.96 -6.24 -6.52
CA ILE A 94 -5.61 -5.99 -7.81
C ILE A 94 -5.35 -7.14 -8.80
N GLY A 95 -4.13 -7.69 -8.82
CA GLY A 95 -3.79 -8.86 -9.62
C GLY A 95 -4.59 -10.09 -9.22
N SER A 96 -4.74 -10.35 -7.92
CA SER A 96 -5.56 -11.45 -7.40
C SER A 96 -7.02 -11.31 -7.84
N LEU A 97 -7.59 -10.10 -7.72
CA LEU A 97 -8.92 -9.77 -8.21
C LEU A 97 -9.12 -10.07 -9.70
N MET A 98 -8.17 -9.68 -10.55
CA MET A 98 -8.25 -9.86 -12.00
C MET A 98 -7.90 -11.28 -12.45
N SER A 99 -7.25 -12.07 -11.59
CA SER A 99 -6.83 -13.45 -11.89
C SER A 99 -7.91 -14.51 -11.63
N PHE A 100 -9.02 -14.15 -10.97
CA PHE A 100 -10.20 -15.02 -10.90
C PHE A 100 -10.86 -15.08 -12.27
N ARG A 101 -10.41 -16.07 -13.07
CA ARG A 101 -10.94 -16.40 -14.39
C ARG A 101 -12.45 -16.65 -14.32
N PHE A 102 -13.18 -15.92 -15.18
CA PHE A 102 -14.49 -16.33 -15.68
C PHE A 102 -14.34 -17.54 -16.62
#